data_AF-A0A0B1TBX7-F1
#
_entry.id   AF-A0A0B1TBX7-F1
#
_cell.length_a   1.000
_cell.length_b   1.000
_cell.length_c   1.000
_cell.angle_alpha   90.00
_cell.angle_beta   90.00
_cell.angle_gamma   90.00
#
_symmetry.space_group_name_H-M   'P 1'
#
loop_
_entity.id
_entity.type
_entity.pdbx_description
1 polymer ?
#
loop_
_entity_poly.entity_id
_entity_poly.type
_entity_poly.pdbx_seq_one_letter_code
_entity_poly.pdbx_strand_id
1 'polypeptide(L)'
;MLGEGCETFGHIAHELGHALGLLHTMQRYDRDDYITVVQDSLKNIYYAAQFGKHPQETNENYRNWIRLWKYYELPLEKPSLLPHDERYRFTMGSEMISFADLSMINEHYFCKEICREAGNAIVCENGGFPHPRNCSRCLCPGGYGGDDCTQRPDDGCGKEVQATSNWQKIKLVFANDKKEYLDGYRKCTYWITSPKNTRIEVEFYSNHFGLEEDSCATAGVEIKTNKDQTLTGYRLCSTDANGWKFTSYTNTVPVITYTRDFLPNRATIYYRSALIKTFEEAIEAWRRDTCINFTKIDQDDEVHDRIRVTAEYQGCSSPVGKQGGEQFLILGRGCRTFRNMAHELGHALGFFHAMQRHDRDDYITVKKKNMATGYYNTEFGKQSNETNENYGIEYDYGSIMNYPWKSVFSGNKPSILPRDDRYKFTLGSGMISFSDLSMMNELYSCKGEPDDGCGKLLKAERWWQREDVVFKNYRREYIDGYQKCTYWIEAPNGFKIEVKFHPKYFERQEDGCISAGVEIKTNEDQTLTGYSEKGCFNDRRIYQSTFCEETFGTVAAYLEKG
;
A
#
# COMPACT_ATOMS: atom_id res chain seq x y z
N MET A 1 8.22 -14.41 -50.91
CA MET A 1 7.84 -13.16 -51.59
C MET A 1 6.77 -12.53 -50.72
N LEU A 2 7.06 -11.38 -50.10
CA LEU A 2 6.02 -10.62 -49.40
C LEU A 2 5.13 -9.99 -50.48
N GLY A 3 3.81 -10.15 -50.36
CA GLY A 3 2.86 -9.48 -51.25
C GLY A 3 2.83 -7.98 -50.98
N GLU A 4 2.27 -7.20 -51.93
CA GLU A 4 2.02 -5.78 -51.72
C GLU A 4 1.20 -5.57 -50.42
N GLY A 5 1.69 -4.69 -49.53
CA GLY A 5 1.06 -4.39 -48.24
C GLY A 5 1.64 -5.11 -47.01
N CYS A 6 2.56 -6.07 -47.18
CA CYS A 6 3.21 -6.79 -46.07
C CYS A 6 4.57 -6.18 -45.64
N GLU A 7 4.85 -4.93 -46.00
CA GLU A 7 6.20 -4.35 -45.95
C GLU A 7 6.52 -3.63 -44.62
N THR A 8 5.58 -3.59 -43.68
CA THR A 8 5.80 -2.99 -42.36
C THR A 8 6.77 -3.83 -41.53
N PHE A 9 7.52 -3.20 -40.63
CA PHE A 9 8.40 -3.89 -39.69
C PHE A 9 7.68 -5.02 -38.92
N GLY A 10 6.47 -4.76 -38.41
CA GLY A 10 5.71 -5.74 -37.62
C GLY A 10 5.39 -7.03 -38.39
N HIS A 11 4.91 -6.91 -39.63
CA HIS A 11 4.64 -8.06 -40.49
C HIS A 11 5.91 -8.85 -40.82
N ILE A 12 7.01 -8.16 -41.17
CA ILE A 12 8.28 -8.82 -41.48
C ILE A 12 8.81 -9.56 -40.24
N ALA A 13 8.78 -8.92 -39.06
CA ALA A 13 9.20 -9.54 -37.81
C ALA A 13 8.34 -10.76 -37.44
N HIS A 14 7.03 -10.69 -37.68
CA HIS A 14 6.09 -11.79 -37.47
C HIS A 14 6.44 -13.01 -38.33
N GLU A 15 6.59 -12.83 -39.64
CA GLU A 15 6.93 -13.91 -40.57
C GLU A 15 8.33 -14.48 -40.32
N LEU A 16 9.30 -13.63 -40.00
CA LEU A 16 10.64 -14.08 -39.59
C LEU A 16 10.57 -14.90 -38.30
N GLY A 17 9.73 -14.49 -37.36
CA GLY A 17 9.55 -15.24 -36.13
C GLY A 17 8.96 -16.64 -36.36
N HIS A 18 8.05 -16.81 -37.33
CA HIS A 18 7.62 -18.14 -37.78
C HIS A 18 8.75 -18.95 -38.41
N ALA A 19 9.56 -18.32 -39.26
CA ALA A 19 10.74 -18.97 -39.84
C ALA A 19 11.77 -19.39 -38.76
N LEU A 20 11.81 -18.65 -37.65
CA LEU A 20 12.64 -18.96 -36.48
C LEU A 20 11.98 -19.96 -35.51
N GLY A 21 10.80 -20.46 -35.84
CA GLY A 21 10.14 -21.56 -35.12
C GLY A 21 9.07 -21.13 -34.13
N LEU A 22 8.75 -19.84 -33.99
CA LEU A 22 7.65 -19.39 -33.14
C LEU A 22 6.28 -19.68 -33.79
N LEU A 23 5.34 -20.27 -33.06
CA LEU A 23 3.96 -20.52 -33.52
C LEU A 23 3.03 -19.38 -33.14
N HIS A 24 1.73 -19.40 -33.45
CA HIS A 24 0.85 -18.33 -32.95
C HIS A 24 0.49 -18.51 -31.47
N THR A 25 0.50 -17.46 -30.64
CA THR A 25 0.14 -17.51 -29.21
C THR A 25 -1.28 -18.01 -28.99
N MET A 26 -2.19 -17.75 -29.93
CA MET A 26 -3.56 -18.28 -29.88
C MET A 26 -3.62 -19.79 -30.13
N GLN A 27 -2.55 -20.41 -30.63
CA GLN A 27 -2.49 -21.85 -30.89
C GLN A 27 -2.02 -22.66 -29.67
N ARG A 28 -1.53 -21.99 -28.62
CA ARG A 28 -1.09 -22.57 -27.34
C ARG A 28 -2.08 -23.55 -26.73
N TYR A 29 -1.64 -24.65 -26.15
CA TYR A 29 -2.53 -25.59 -25.46
C TYR A 29 -3.37 -24.95 -24.34
N ASP A 30 -2.80 -23.96 -23.65
CA ASP A 30 -3.39 -23.22 -22.53
C ASP A 30 -4.01 -21.87 -22.94
N ARG A 31 -4.18 -21.60 -24.26
CA ARG A 31 -4.73 -20.31 -24.72
C ARG A 31 -6.09 -19.98 -24.09
N ASP A 32 -6.89 -21.02 -23.83
CA ASP A 32 -8.25 -20.89 -23.35
C ASP A 32 -8.29 -20.39 -21.88
N ASP A 33 -7.14 -20.25 -21.20
CA ASP A 33 -7.05 -19.55 -19.91
C ASP A 33 -7.05 -18.02 -20.08
N TYR A 34 -6.71 -17.54 -21.28
CA TYR A 34 -6.43 -16.12 -21.55
C TYR A 34 -7.34 -15.49 -22.60
N ILE A 35 -7.79 -16.26 -23.60
CA ILE A 35 -8.59 -15.76 -24.73
C ILE A 35 -9.71 -16.72 -25.10
N THR A 36 -10.81 -16.18 -25.63
CA THR A 36 -11.90 -16.93 -26.25
C THR A 36 -11.86 -16.78 -27.76
N VAL A 37 -11.95 -17.90 -28.47
CA VAL A 37 -12.14 -17.94 -29.92
C VAL A 37 -13.64 -17.92 -30.24
N VAL A 38 -14.11 -16.90 -30.94
CA VAL A 38 -15.52 -16.74 -31.28
C VAL A 38 -15.84 -17.54 -32.54
N GLN A 39 -16.26 -18.79 -32.36
CA GLN A 39 -16.51 -19.73 -33.46
C GLN A 39 -17.56 -19.21 -34.45
N ASP A 40 -18.61 -18.53 -33.97
CA ASP A 40 -19.65 -17.95 -34.82
C ASP A 40 -19.15 -16.85 -35.77
N SER A 41 -17.99 -16.27 -35.46
CA SER A 41 -17.31 -15.27 -36.30
C SER A 41 -16.47 -15.95 -37.40
N LEU A 42 -16.14 -17.24 -37.27
CA LEU A 42 -15.28 -18.02 -38.17
C LEU A 42 -16.11 -18.74 -39.26
N LYS A 43 -16.69 -17.96 -40.18
CA LYS A 43 -17.60 -18.48 -41.23
C LYS A 43 -16.93 -19.38 -42.29
N ASN A 44 -15.59 -19.49 -42.30
CA ASN A 44 -14.83 -20.28 -43.27
C ASN A 44 -13.94 -21.31 -42.57
N ILE A 45 -14.14 -22.58 -42.90
CA ILE A 45 -13.46 -23.73 -42.30
C ILE A 45 -11.93 -23.71 -42.49
N TYR A 46 -11.42 -23.07 -43.54
CA TYR A 46 -9.98 -22.89 -43.75
C TYR A 46 -9.36 -21.94 -42.72
N TYR A 47 -10.08 -20.88 -42.33
CA TYR A 47 -9.61 -19.97 -41.29
C TYR A 47 -9.82 -20.55 -39.90
N ALA A 48 -10.87 -21.36 -39.68
CA ALA A 48 -11.08 -22.05 -38.41
C ALA A 48 -9.91 -22.98 -38.01
N ALA A 49 -9.25 -23.61 -38.99
CA ALA A 49 -8.07 -24.44 -38.76
C ALA A 49 -6.88 -23.65 -38.16
N GLN A 50 -6.76 -22.36 -38.47
CA GLN A 50 -5.67 -21.51 -37.95
C GLN A 50 -5.80 -21.24 -36.43
N PHE A 51 -6.99 -21.39 -35.86
CA PHE A 51 -7.26 -21.26 -34.42
C PHE A 51 -7.12 -22.59 -33.64
N GLY A 52 -6.72 -23.66 -34.33
CA GLY A 52 -6.50 -24.99 -33.76
C GLY A 52 -5.43 -25.03 -32.66
N LYS A 53 -5.56 -26.01 -31.75
CA LYS A 53 -4.77 -26.18 -30.52
C LYS A 53 -3.63 -27.17 -30.72
N HIS A 54 -2.40 -26.76 -30.44
CA HIS A 54 -1.25 -27.66 -30.48
C HIS A 54 -1.16 -28.48 -29.17
N PRO A 55 -0.93 -29.80 -29.24
CA PRO A 55 -0.78 -30.68 -28.07
C PRO A 55 0.34 -30.24 -27.12
N GLN A 56 0.22 -30.60 -25.83
CA GLN A 56 1.20 -30.25 -24.79
C GLN A 56 2.58 -30.87 -25.03
N GLU A 57 2.66 -32.08 -25.61
CA GLU A 57 3.93 -32.77 -25.90
C GLU A 57 4.76 -32.08 -27.01
N THR A 58 4.09 -31.39 -27.95
CA THR A 58 4.75 -30.48 -28.89
C THR A 58 5.30 -29.22 -28.23
N ASN A 59 4.79 -28.83 -27.04
CA ASN A 59 5.14 -27.58 -26.35
C ASN A 59 6.35 -27.69 -25.43
N GLU A 60 6.71 -28.89 -24.97
CA GLU A 60 7.95 -29.09 -24.20
C GLU A 60 9.19 -29.03 -25.10
N ASN A 61 9.08 -29.46 -26.36
CA ASN A 61 10.15 -29.37 -27.35
C ASN A 61 10.17 -28.03 -28.12
N TYR A 62 9.06 -27.28 -28.17
CA TYR A 62 8.92 -26.01 -28.88
C TYR A 62 8.20 -24.96 -28.02
N ARG A 63 8.89 -24.38 -27.01
CA ARG A 63 8.39 -23.22 -26.26
C ARG A 63 8.43 -21.94 -27.12
N ASN A 64 7.53 -21.85 -28.10
CA ASN A 64 7.67 -20.98 -29.26
C ASN A 64 6.32 -20.37 -29.69
N TRP A 65 6.08 -19.07 -29.45
CA TRP A 65 4.78 -18.41 -29.68
C TRP A 65 4.94 -16.91 -30.09
N ILE A 66 4.08 -16.40 -31.00
CA ILE A 66 3.98 -15.05 -31.62
C ILE A 66 2.52 -14.60 -31.70
N ARG A 67 2.23 -13.29 -31.59
CA ARG A 67 0.87 -12.73 -31.73
C ARG A 67 0.43 -12.55 -33.19
N LEU A 68 -0.86 -12.78 -33.50
CA LEU A 68 -1.44 -12.65 -34.85
C LEU A 68 -1.96 -11.26 -35.20
N TRP A 69 -1.82 -10.90 -36.49
CA TRP A 69 -2.44 -9.74 -37.14
C TRP A 69 -3.82 -10.05 -37.72
N LYS A 70 -4.72 -9.06 -37.64
CA LYS A 70 -6.11 -9.08 -38.13
C LYS A 70 -6.16 -8.83 -39.65
N TYR A 71 -5.57 -9.73 -40.45
CA TYR A 71 -5.63 -9.61 -41.91
C TYR A 71 -6.11 -10.89 -42.58
N TYR A 72 -7.32 -11.33 -42.22
CA TYR A 72 -8.17 -12.10 -43.13
C TYR A 72 -9.61 -11.66 -42.95
N GLU A 73 -10.19 -11.12 -44.03
CA GLU A 73 -11.52 -10.56 -44.15
C GLU A 73 -12.60 -11.50 -43.60
N LEU A 74 -13.13 -11.17 -42.41
CA LEU A 74 -14.40 -11.70 -41.92
C LEU A 74 -15.32 -10.50 -41.64
N PRO A 75 -16.61 -10.56 -42.01
CA PRO A 75 -17.49 -9.38 -42.03
C PRO A 75 -17.57 -8.68 -40.67
N LEU A 76 -17.48 -7.36 -40.73
CA LEU A 76 -17.32 -6.32 -39.70
C LEU A 76 -18.41 -6.23 -38.59
N GLU A 77 -18.90 -7.32 -38.02
CA GLU A 77 -19.85 -7.24 -36.90
C GLU A 77 -19.43 -7.98 -35.63
N LYS A 78 -18.48 -8.94 -35.69
CA LYS A 78 -18.06 -9.70 -34.50
C LYS A 78 -16.55 -10.01 -34.49
N PRO A 79 -15.84 -9.77 -33.37
CA PRO A 79 -14.42 -10.13 -33.25
C PRO A 79 -14.23 -11.66 -33.26
N SER A 80 -13.10 -12.13 -33.80
CA SER A 80 -12.73 -13.55 -33.85
C SER A 80 -12.01 -14.04 -32.60
N LEU A 81 -11.32 -13.13 -31.89
CA LEU A 81 -10.64 -13.38 -30.63
C LEU A 81 -11.06 -12.32 -29.62
N LEU A 82 -11.31 -12.77 -28.39
CA LEU A 82 -11.63 -11.90 -27.27
C LEU A 82 -10.71 -12.25 -26.09
N PRO A 83 -9.97 -11.29 -25.52
CA PRO A 83 -9.23 -11.55 -24.30
C PRO A 83 -10.18 -11.67 -23.11
N HIS A 84 -9.85 -12.54 -22.16
CA HIS A 84 -10.60 -12.69 -20.91
C HIS A 84 -10.56 -11.42 -20.06
N ASP A 85 -9.44 -10.71 -20.10
CA ASP A 85 -9.34 -9.34 -19.60
C ASP A 85 -9.42 -8.38 -20.79
N GLU A 86 -10.58 -7.76 -20.98
CA GLU A 86 -10.90 -6.82 -22.07
C GLU A 86 -9.86 -5.71 -22.19
N ARG A 87 -9.17 -5.37 -21.10
CA ARG A 87 -8.13 -4.33 -21.10
C ARG A 87 -6.93 -4.68 -21.98
N TYR A 88 -6.77 -5.95 -22.37
CA TYR A 88 -5.79 -6.39 -23.37
C TYR A 88 -6.27 -6.28 -24.82
N ARG A 89 -7.52 -5.88 -25.09
CA ARG A 89 -8.07 -5.78 -26.46
C ARG A 89 -7.13 -5.02 -27.39
N PHE A 90 -6.68 -3.84 -26.97
CA PHE A 90 -5.78 -2.99 -27.76
C PHE A 90 -4.30 -3.41 -27.70
N THR A 91 -3.98 -4.44 -26.90
CA THR A 91 -2.63 -5.00 -26.79
C THR A 91 -2.43 -6.18 -27.74
N MET A 92 -3.53 -6.82 -28.17
CA MET A 92 -3.50 -7.94 -29.11
C MET A 92 -3.20 -7.47 -30.53
N GLY A 93 -2.48 -8.31 -31.30
CA GLY A 93 -2.09 -7.99 -32.67
C GLY A 93 -1.11 -6.83 -32.80
N SER A 94 -0.20 -6.66 -31.84
CA SER A 94 0.80 -5.59 -31.89
C SER A 94 1.88 -5.82 -32.96
N GLU A 95 2.43 -4.73 -33.51
CA GLU A 95 3.63 -4.73 -34.37
C GLU A 95 4.96 -4.81 -33.62
N MET A 96 4.94 -4.68 -32.28
CA MET A 96 6.17 -4.67 -31.49
C MET A 96 6.55 -6.09 -31.08
N ILE A 97 7.81 -6.44 -31.31
CA ILE A 97 8.41 -7.64 -30.72
C ILE A 97 8.40 -7.48 -29.20
N SER A 98 7.75 -8.40 -28.49
CA SER A 98 7.71 -8.38 -27.03
C SER A 98 8.98 -9.01 -26.44
N PHE A 99 9.26 -8.68 -25.18
CA PHE A 99 10.36 -9.33 -24.46
C PHE A 99 10.15 -10.84 -24.34
N ALA A 100 8.90 -11.31 -24.23
CA ALA A 100 8.58 -12.73 -24.22
C ALA A 100 9.01 -13.40 -25.54
N ASP A 101 8.69 -12.79 -26.69
CA ASP A 101 9.09 -13.33 -28.00
C ASP A 101 10.62 -13.44 -28.11
N LEU A 102 11.35 -12.40 -27.68
CA LEU A 102 12.82 -12.42 -27.65
C LEU A 102 13.37 -13.48 -26.70
N SER A 103 12.84 -13.56 -25.49
CA SER A 103 13.26 -14.53 -24.48
C SER A 103 13.04 -15.95 -24.96
N MET A 104 11.93 -16.22 -25.65
CA MET A 104 11.59 -17.52 -26.20
C MET A 104 12.52 -17.93 -27.33
N ILE A 105 12.84 -17.04 -28.28
CA ILE A 105 13.84 -17.34 -29.32
C ILE A 105 15.21 -17.62 -28.69
N ASN A 106 15.62 -16.82 -27.69
CA ASN A 106 16.90 -17.01 -27.02
C ASN A 106 16.95 -18.32 -26.23
N GLU A 107 15.81 -18.77 -25.69
CA GLU A 107 15.67 -20.10 -25.10
C GLU A 107 15.80 -21.19 -26.17
N HIS A 108 15.03 -21.08 -27.26
CA HIS A 108 14.90 -22.10 -28.30
C HIS A 108 16.23 -22.41 -28.99
N TYR A 109 17.06 -21.40 -29.22
CA TYR A 109 18.38 -21.56 -29.82
C TYR A 109 19.52 -21.65 -28.79
N PHE A 110 19.20 -21.89 -27.51
CA PHE A 110 20.18 -22.02 -26.42
C PHE A 110 21.10 -20.79 -26.26
N CYS A 111 20.67 -19.62 -26.73
CA CYS A 111 21.45 -18.39 -26.64
C CYS A 111 21.68 -17.96 -25.18
N LYS A 112 20.76 -18.29 -24.28
CA LYS A 112 20.89 -17.99 -22.84
C LYS A 112 22.04 -18.77 -22.18
N GLU A 113 22.41 -19.93 -22.72
CA GLU A 113 23.49 -20.74 -22.16
C GLU A 113 24.88 -20.20 -22.53
N ILE A 114 25.03 -19.44 -23.63
CA ILE A 114 26.32 -18.91 -24.10
C ILE A 114 27.08 -18.18 -22.99
N CYS A 115 26.42 -17.24 -22.32
CA CYS A 115 27.04 -16.46 -21.25
C CYS A 115 27.18 -17.26 -19.95
N ARG A 116 26.31 -18.25 -19.73
CA ARG A 116 26.38 -19.13 -18.57
C ARG A 116 27.61 -20.03 -18.64
N GLU A 117 27.88 -20.60 -19.81
CA GLU A 117 29.06 -21.44 -20.08
C GLU A 117 30.36 -20.63 -20.04
N ALA A 118 30.33 -19.38 -20.48
CA ALA A 118 31.49 -18.47 -20.41
C ALA A 118 31.89 -18.11 -18.97
N GLY A 119 31.01 -18.32 -17.97
CA GLY A 119 31.31 -18.14 -16.55
C GLY A 119 31.49 -16.69 -16.08
N ASN A 120 31.19 -15.71 -16.93
CA ASN A 120 31.37 -14.27 -16.66
C ASN A 120 30.09 -13.44 -16.87
N ALA A 121 28.92 -14.09 -16.82
CA ALA A 121 27.64 -13.43 -17.01
C ALA A 121 27.25 -12.51 -15.84
N ILE A 122 26.76 -11.32 -16.16
CA ILE A 122 26.09 -10.42 -15.22
C ILE A 122 24.78 -11.06 -14.70
N VAL A 123 24.39 -10.71 -13.47
CA VAL A 123 23.08 -11.10 -12.92
C VAL A 123 22.04 -10.10 -13.39
N CYS A 124 20.93 -10.61 -13.92
CA CYS A 124 19.84 -9.79 -14.45
C CYS A 124 18.63 -9.82 -13.54
N GLU A 125 18.06 -8.66 -13.28
CA GLU A 125 16.89 -8.47 -12.41
C GLU A 125 15.61 -8.30 -13.23
N ASN A 126 14.46 -8.25 -12.53
CA ASN A 126 13.13 -8.02 -13.11
C ASN A 126 12.73 -9.01 -14.23
N GLY A 127 13.38 -10.18 -14.29
CA GLY A 127 13.15 -11.20 -15.32
C GLY A 127 13.97 -11.03 -16.60
N GLY A 128 14.98 -10.14 -16.60
CA GLY A 128 15.98 -10.05 -17.67
C GLY A 128 16.90 -11.27 -17.75
N PHE A 129 17.69 -11.35 -18.83
CA PHE A 129 18.74 -12.37 -18.99
C PHE A 129 19.98 -11.83 -19.71
N PRO A 130 21.18 -12.42 -19.51
CA PRO A 130 22.42 -11.91 -20.10
C PRO A 130 22.35 -11.85 -21.62
N HIS A 131 22.84 -10.76 -22.20
CA HIS A 131 22.83 -10.59 -23.65
C HIS A 131 23.83 -11.58 -24.29
N PRO A 132 23.41 -12.45 -25.23
CA PRO A 132 24.23 -13.57 -25.71
C PRO A 132 25.52 -13.15 -26.44
N ARG A 133 25.58 -11.91 -26.96
CA ARG A 133 26.78 -11.33 -27.57
C ARG A 133 27.58 -10.38 -26.67
N ASN A 134 27.11 -10.14 -25.45
CA ASN A 134 27.77 -9.27 -24.48
C ASN A 134 27.31 -9.65 -23.06
N CYS A 135 28.05 -10.55 -22.43
CA CYS A 135 27.69 -11.10 -21.13
C CYS A 135 27.79 -10.12 -19.96
N SER A 136 28.30 -8.90 -20.19
CA SER A 136 28.36 -7.83 -19.19
C SER A 136 27.12 -6.94 -19.16
N ARG A 137 26.12 -7.19 -20.02
CA ARG A 137 24.84 -6.47 -20.02
C ARG A 137 23.66 -7.43 -20.17
N CYS A 138 22.51 -7.03 -19.66
CA CYS A 138 21.26 -7.78 -19.75
C CYS A 138 20.41 -7.33 -20.94
N LEU A 139 19.64 -8.27 -21.47
CA LEU A 139 18.41 -7.98 -22.21
C LEU A 139 17.28 -7.83 -21.19
N CYS A 140 16.62 -6.67 -21.21
CA CYS A 140 15.65 -6.28 -20.18
C CYS A 140 14.20 -6.30 -20.69
N PRO A 141 13.23 -6.65 -19.83
CA PRO A 141 11.83 -6.47 -20.16
C PRO A 141 11.49 -5.01 -20.44
N GLY A 142 10.49 -4.79 -21.30
CA GLY A 142 10.03 -3.45 -21.63
C GLY A 142 9.68 -2.65 -20.37
N GLY A 143 10.24 -1.44 -20.28
CA GLY A 143 10.13 -0.55 -19.12
C GLY A 143 11.29 -0.64 -18.12
N TYR A 144 12.24 -1.56 -18.33
CA TYR A 144 13.44 -1.75 -17.50
C TYR A 144 14.71 -1.66 -18.36
N GLY A 145 15.80 -1.20 -17.78
CA GLY A 145 17.07 -0.93 -18.45
C GLY A 145 18.25 -0.86 -17.49
N GLY A 146 19.36 -0.26 -17.95
CA GLY A 146 20.66 -0.41 -17.31
C GLY A 146 21.32 -1.74 -17.68
N ASP A 147 22.54 -1.97 -17.19
CA ASP A 147 23.28 -3.19 -17.50
C ASP A 147 22.65 -4.44 -16.86
N ASP A 148 21.85 -4.28 -15.80
CA ASP A 148 21.26 -5.36 -14.98
C ASP A 148 19.71 -5.35 -14.94
N CYS A 149 19.04 -4.48 -15.70
CA CYS A 149 17.59 -4.29 -15.70
C CYS A 149 16.99 -3.67 -14.42
N THR A 150 17.80 -3.08 -13.54
CA THR A 150 17.32 -2.41 -12.31
C THR A 150 17.03 -0.92 -12.47
N GLN A 151 17.31 -0.37 -13.64
CA GLN A 151 17.22 1.07 -13.90
C GLN A 151 16.08 1.38 -14.87
N ARG A 152 15.60 2.62 -14.83
CA ARG A 152 14.70 3.12 -15.86
C ARG A 152 15.48 3.24 -17.16
N PRO A 153 14.92 2.81 -18.31
CA PRO A 153 15.56 2.99 -19.62
C PRO A 153 15.94 4.46 -19.87
N ASP A 154 17.14 4.66 -20.42
CA ASP A 154 17.61 5.99 -20.85
C ASP A 154 17.08 6.33 -22.25
N ASP A 155 15.77 6.55 -22.33
CA ASP A 155 15.07 6.89 -23.58
C ASP A 155 15.32 8.35 -24.04
N GLY A 156 16.07 9.14 -23.26
CA GLY A 156 16.18 10.60 -23.43
C GLY A 156 14.87 11.36 -23.12
N CYS A 157 13.87 10.69 -22.56
CA CYS A 157 12.59 11.24 -22.12
C CYS A 157 11.96 10.37 -21.01
N GLY A 158 10.81 10.80 -20.50
CA GLY A 158 10.18 10.19 -19.33
C GLY A 158 10.80 10.66 -18.01
N LYS A 159 10.29 10.14 -16.89
CA LYS A 159 10.79 10.45 -15.54
C LYS A 159 10.30 9.44 -14.52
N GLU A 160 10.96 9.40 -13.37
CA GLU A 160 10.47 8.72 -12.18
C GLU A 160 9.60 9.64 -11.33
N VAL A 161 8.53 9.10 -10.75
CA VAL A 161 7.64 9.78 -9.79
C VAL A 161 7.25 8.85 -8.65
N GLN A 162 7.09 9.41 -7.46
CA GLN A 162 6.69 8.68 -6.26
C GLN A 162 5.18 8.85 -6.00
N ALA A 163 4.48 7.74 -5.73
CA ALA A 163 3.05 7.65 -5.43
C ALA A 163 2.76 7.82 -3.93
N THR A 164 1.85 8.73 -3.59
CA THR A 164 1.32 8.96 -2.24
C THR A 164 -0.07 8.34 -2.09
N SER A 165 -0.68 8.36 -0.89
CA SER A 165 -2.08 7.91 -0.70
C SER A 165 -3.11 8.80 -1.41
N ASN A 166 -2.73 10.05 -1.71
CA ASN A 166 -3.53 11.00 -2.47
C ASN A 166 -3.31 10.80 -3.97
N TRP A 167 -4.35 11.02 -4.76
CA TRP A 167 -4.25 10.99 -6.21
C TRP A 167 -3.35 12.12 -6.73
N GLN A 168 -2.27 11.73 -7.39
CA GLN A 168 -1.37 12.62 -8.13
C GLN A 168 -1.60 12.42 -9.63
N LYS A 169 -1.16 13.37 -10.45
CA LYS A 169 -1.37 13.33 -11.91
C LYS A 169 -0.08 13.51 -12.70
N ILE A 170 0.03 12.80 -13.83
CA ILE A 170 1.04 13.01 -14.85
C ILE A 170 0.35 13.34 -16.17
N LYS A 171 0.80 14.43 -16.81
CA LYS A 171 0.47 14.72 -18.21
C LYS A 171 1.60 14.17 -19.08
N LEU A 172 1.26 13.21 -19.92
CA LEU A 172 2.12 12.58 -20.90
C LEU A 172 1.99 13.35 -22.22
N VAL A 173 3.11 13.79 -22.78
CA VAL A 173 3.17 14.45 -24.09
C VAL A 173 4.34 13.83 -24.85
N PHE A 174 4.07 13.25 -26.02
CA PHE A 174 5.07 12.51 -26.77
C PHE A 174 4.81 12.62 -28.28
N ALA A 175 5.88 12.70 -29.06
CA ALA A 175 5.87 12.79 -30.53
C ALA A 175 7.14 12.11 -31.04
N ASN A 176 7.12 11.56 -32.25
CA ASN A 176 8.29 11.00 -32.90
C ASN A 176 9.28 12.12 -33.29
N ASP A 177 10.60 11.86 -33.18
CA ASP A 177 11.65 12.88 -33.36
C ASP A 177 12.42 12.74 -34.70
N LYS A 178 11.83 12.07 -35.70
CA LYS A 178 12.41 11.81 -37.04
C LYS A 178 13.71 11.00 -37.05
N LYS A 179 14.14 10.47 -35.90
CA LYS A 179 15.25 9.51 -35.86
C LYS A 179 14.78 8.15 -36.38
N GLU A 180 15.72 7.40 -36.94
CA GLU A 180 15.48 6.02 -37.33
C GLU A 180 15.50 5.12 -36.09
N TYR A 181 14.31 4.66 -35.71
CA TYR A 181 14.12 3.62 -34.70
C TYR A 181 13.90 2.28 -35.39
N LEU A 182 14.46 1.20 -34.85
CA LEU A 182 14.39 -0.14 -35.47
C LEU A 182 12.96 -0.58 -35.77
N ASP A 183 12.03 -0.37 -34.85
CA ASP A 183 10.60 -0.70 -34.97
C ASP A 183 9.73 0.51 -35.37
N GLY A 184 10.38 1.66 -35.64
CA GLY A 184 9.78 2.93 -36.02
C GLY A 184 9.20 3.76 -34.86
N TYR A 185 9.17 3.25 -33.62
CA TYR A 185 8.55 3.95 -32.49
C TYR A 185 9.55 4.75 -31.66
N ARG A 186 9.22 6.01 -31.41
CA ARG A 186 9.83 6.75 -30.29
C ARG A 186 9.14 6.34 -28.99
N LYS A 187 9.90 5.82 -28.03
CA LYS A 187 9.42 5.36 -26.72
C LYS A 187 9.92 6.29 -25.61
N CYS A 188 9.11 6.50 -24.56
CA CYS A 188 9.52 7.19 -23.34
C CYS A 188 8.99 6.45 -22.11
N THR A 189 9.88 6.07 -21.20
CA THR A 189 9.52 5.34 -19.99
C THR A 189 9.40 6.25 -18.78
N TYR A 190 8.25 6.19 -18.13
CA TYR A 190 7.99 6.79 -16.82
C TYR A 190 7.92 5.67 -15.78
N TRP A 191 8.51 5.90 -14.61
CA TRP A 191 8.37 4.99 -13.47
C TRP A 191 7.49 5.63 -12.43
N ILE A 192 6.40 4.95 -12.05
CA ILE A 192 5.64 5.28 -10.87
C ILE A 192 6.07 4.29 -9.80
N THR A 193 6.58 4.79 -8.69
CA THR A 193 7.08 3.94 -7.61
C THR A 193 6.30 4.24 -6.33
N SER A 194 6.12 3.23 -5.50
CA SER A 194 5.54 3.33 -4.15
C SER A 194 6.42 2.54 -3.18
N PRO A 195 6.18 2.67 -1.87
CA PRO A 195 6.91 1.88 -0.88
C PRO A 195 6.81 0.37 -1.17
N LYS A 196 7.84 -0.40 -0.85
CA LYS A 196 7.80 -1.87 -0.92
C LYS A 196 6.58 -2.42 -0.17
N ASN A 197 6.03 -3.55 -0.61
CA ASN A 197 4.80 -4.18 -0.10
C ASN A 197 3.52 -3.35 -0.22
N THR A 198 3.57 -2.16 -0.83
CA THR A 198 2.37 -1.48 -1.30
C THR A 198 2.10 -1.84 -2.75
N ARG A 199 0.89 -1.54 -3.18
CA ARG A 199 0.52 -1.55 -4.59
C ARG A 199 0.27 -0.13 -5.05
N ILE A 200 0.43 0.11 -6.33
CA ILE A 200 0.15 1.38 -6.99
C ILE A 200 -1.16 1.21 -7.73
N GLU A 201 -2.09 2.09 -7.45
CA GLU A 201 -3.26 2.29 -8.29
C GLU A 201 -2.92 3.36 -9.33
N VAL A 202 -3.13 3.05 -10.61
CA VAL A 202 -2.98 3.97 -11.73
C VAL A 202 -4.33 4.06 -12.45
N GLU A 203 -4.77 5.27 -12.78
CA GLU A 203 -5.97 5.55 -13.56
C GLU A 203 -5.57 6.22 -14.87
N PHE A 204 -5.95 5.63 -16.00
CA PHE A 204 -5.80 6.26 -17.31
C PHE A 204 -6.97 7.20 -17.53
N TYR A 205 -6.75 8.51 -17.41
CA TYR A 205 -7.84 9.48 -17.27
C TYR A 205 -8.34 10.04 -18.60
N SER A 206 -7.42 10.45 -19.47
CA SER A 206 -7.79 10.99 -20.77
C SER A 206 -6.67 10.81 -21.77
N ASN A 207 -7.03 10.77 -23.04
CA ASN A 207 -6.08 10.83 -24.15
C ASN A 207 -6.59 11.71 -25.29
N HIS A 208 -5.66 12.12 -26.13
CA HIS A 208 -5.90 12.78 -27.40
C HIS A 208 -4.85 12.27 -28.38
N PHE A 209 -5.20 11.18 -29.05
CA PHE A 209 -4.38 10.53 -30.08
C PHE A 209 -4.99 10.78 -31.45
N GLY A 210 -4.15 10.81 -32.50
CA GLY A 210 -4.58 11.21 -33.85
C GLY A 210 -5.53 10.22 -34.53
N LEU A 211 -5.22 8.92 -34.46
CA LEU A 211 -6.03 7.84 -35.02
C LEU A 211 -6.24 6.77 -33.93
N GLU A 212 -7.51 6.46 -33.65
CA GLU A 212 -7.84 5.33 -32.78
C GLU A 212 -7.79 4.05 -33.60
N GLU A 213 -6.87 3.15 -33.25
CA GLU A 213 -6.67 1.86 -33.93
C GLU A 213 -6.86 0.70 -32.95
N ASP A 214 -7.50 -0.38 -33.42
CA ASP A 214 -7.79 -1.58 -32.62
C ASP A 214 -6.53 -2.24 -31.98
N SER A 215 -5.32 -1.96 -32.46
CA SER A 215 -4.05 -2.56 -31.99
C SER A 215 -3.00 -1.56 -31.47
N CYS A 216 -3.38 -0.29 -31.30
CA CYS A 216 -2.45 0.80 -30.97
C CYS A 216 -1.20 0.83 -31.86
N ALA A 217 -1.33 0.54 -33.16
CA ALA A 217 -0.18 0.42 -34.04
C ALA A 217 0.48 1.79 -34.32
N THR A 218 -0.24 2.89 -34.22
CA THR A 218 0.34 4.22 -34.46
C THR A 218 0.91 4.89 -33.19
N ALA A 219 0.14 4.93 -32.10
CA ALA A 219 0.55 5.55 -30.84
C ALA A 219 -0.20 4.96 -29.63
N GLY A 220 0.39 5.03 -28.44
CA GLY A 220 -0.29 4.59 -27.23
C GLY A 220 0.54 4.70 -25.95
N VAL A 221 -0.07 4.28 -24.84
CA VAL A 221 0.54 4.18 -23.51
C VAL A 221 0.44 2.74 -23.02
N GLU A 222 1.56 2.11 -22.72
CA GLU A 222 1.63 0.81 -22.04
C GLU A 222 1.75 1.02 -20.53
N ILE A 223 0.81 0.50 -19.75
CA ILE A 223 0.86 0.51 -18.28
C ILE A 223 1.15 -0.92 -17.79
N LYS A 224 2.27 -1.09 -17.11
CA LYS A 224 2.77 -2.41 -16.72
C LYS A 224 2.55 -2.68 -15.25
N THR A 225 1.41 -3.31 -14.95
CA THR A 225 0.99 -3.63 -13.58
C THR A 225 1.04 -5.13 -13.26
N ASN A 226 1.44 -5.98 -14.22
CA ASN A 226 1.45 -7.44 -14.17
C ASN A 226 2.17 -8.02 -12.94
N LYS A 227 1.84 -9.25 -12.54
CA LYS A 227 2.65 -10.01 -11.57
C LYS A 227 4.02 -10.34 -12.14
N ASP A 228 4.02 -10.91 -13.34
CA ASP A 228 5.24 -11.18 -14.12
C ASP A 228 5.62 -9.95 -14.95
N GLN A 229 6.78 -9.37 -14.63
CA GLN A 229 7.31 -8.16 -15.28
C GLN A 229 7.97 -8.46 -16.64
N THR A 230 8.08 -9.71 -17.07
CA THR A 230 8.56 -10.05 -18.41
C THR A 230 7.49 -9.84 -19.50
N LEU A 231 6.21 -9.85 -19.10
CA LEU A 231 5.08 -9.75 -20.01
C LEU A 231 4.80 -8.31 -20.45
N THR A 232 4.15 -8.16 -21.60
CA THR A 232 3.64 -6.85 -22.06
C THR A 232 2.53 -6.37 -21.13
N GLY A 233 2.57 -5.08 -20.77
CA GLY A 233 1.51 -4.42 -20.01
C GLY A 233 0.26 -4.13 -20.84
N TYR A 234 -0.68 -3.41 -20.25
CA TYR A 234 -1.90 -2.96 -20.92
C TYR A 234 -1.60 -1.78 -21.83
N ARG A 235 -1.85 -1.92 -23.14
CA ARG A 235 -1.67 -0.85 -24.12
C ARG A 235 -2.97 -0.10 -24.36
N LEU A 236 -2.90 1.23 -24.30
CA LEU A 236 -4.06 2.12 -24.30
C LEU A 236 -3.86 3.20 -25.38
N CYS A 237 -4.78 3.26 -26.34
CA CYS A 237 -4.73 4.19 -27.47
C CYS A 237 -6.10 4.66 -27.97
N SER A 238 -7.19 4.25 -27.33
CA SER A 238 -8.54 4.70 -27.65
C SER A 238 -9.14 5.47 -26.48
N THR A 239 -10.04 6.41 -26.76
CA THR A 239 -10.82 7.09 -25.73
C THR A 239 -11.69 6.13 -24.91
N ASP A 240 -12.00 4.93 -25.44
CA ASP A 240 -12.68 3.85 -24.72
C ASP A 240 -11.93 3.39 -23.45
N ALA A 241 -10.60 3.61 -23.39
CA ALA A 241 -9.79 3.27 -22.22
C ALA A 241 -9.83 4.32 -21.09
N ASN A 242 -10.46 5.48 -21.31
CA ASN A 242 -10.50 6.55 -20.31
C ASN A 242 -11.31 6.12 -19.07
N GLY A 243 -10.75 6.40 -17.90
CA GLY A 243 -11.26 5.96 -16.59
C GLY A 243 -10.78 4.58 -16.15
N TRP A 244 -10.04 3.83 -16.97
CA TRP A 244 -9.55 2.50 -16.60
C TRP A 244 -8.54 2.57 -15.45
N LYS A 245 -8.69 1.66 -14.49
CA LYS A 245 -7.86 1.57 -13.28
C LYS A 245 -7.07 0.28 -13.23
N PHE A 246 -5.84 0.39 -12.77
CA PHE A 246 -4.90 -0.71 -12.65
C PHE A 246 -4.29 -0.69 -11.26
N THR A 247 -4.24 -1.86 -10.62
CA THR A 247 -3.53 -2.03 -9.36
C THR A 247 -2.34 -2.92 -9.62
N SER A 248 -1.14 -2.44 -9.31
CA SER A 248 0.08 -3.19 -9.53
C SER A 248 0.19 -4.40 -8.59
N TYR A 249 0.99 -5.39 -9.01
CA TYR A 249 1.46 -6.47 -8.14
C TYR A 249 2.79 -6.17 -7.48
N THR A 250 3.50 -5.15 -7.96
CA THR A 250 4.79 -4.67 -7.48
C THR A 250 4.66 -3.22 -7.01
N ASN A 251 5.68 -2.70 -6.35
CA ASN A 251 5.73 -1.29 -5.93
C ASN A 251 6.37 -0.37 -6.99
N THR A 252 6.50 -0.84 -8.24
CA THR A 252 7.01 -0.08 -9.39
C THR A 252 6.17 -0.39 -10.61
N VAL A 253 5.59 0.65 -11.23
CA VAL A 253 4.80 0.56 -12.47
C VAL A 253 5.51 1.34 -13.55
N PRO A 254 6.16 0.64 -14.51
CA PRO A 254 6.55 1.25 -15.77
C PRO A 254 5.32 1.69 -16.57
N VAL A 255 5.33 2.95 -16.98
CA VAL A 255 4.38 3.54 -17.93
C VAL A 255 5.17 3.98 -19.16
N ILE A 256 4.96 3.31 -20.28
CA ILE A 256 5.75 3.49 -21.50
C ILE A 256 4.86 4.17 -22.54
N THR A 257 5.19 5.39 -22.94
CA THR A 257 4.52 6.04 -24.08
C THR A 257 5.25 5.69 -25.36
N TYR A 258 4.55 5.45 -26.45
CA TYR A 258 5.16 5.13 -27.74
C TYR A 258 4.38 5.75 -28.90
N THR A 259 5.07 6.18 -29.96
CA THR A 259 4.42 6.75 -31.14
C THR A 259 5.29 6.70 -32.39
N ARG A 260 4.65 6.50 -33.55
CA ARG A 260 5.22 6.74 -34.88
C ARG A 260 4.91 8.14 -35.42
N ASP A 261 3.93 8.84 -34.84
CA ASP A 261 3.47 10.15 -35.31
C ASP A 261 4.47 11.25 -35.02
N PHE A 262 4.71 12.10 -36.01
CA PHE A 262 5.49 13.32 -35.83
C PHE A 262 4.71 14.43 -35.09
N LEU A 263 3.38 14.30 -34.99
CA LEU A 263 2.55 15.24 -34.25
C LEU A 263 2.47 14.87 -32.77
N PRO A 264 2.37 15.85 -31.84
CA PRO A 264 2.29 15.56 -30.41
C PRO A 264 1.00 14.83 -30.00
N ASN A 265 1.18 13.63 -29.48
CA ASN A 265 0.18 12.83 -28.79
C ASN A 265 0.15 13.20 -27.29
N ARG A 266 -1.04 13.13 -26.67
CA ARG A 266 -1.23 13.50 -25.25
C ARG A 266 -2.05 12.48 -24.50
N ALA A 267 -1.65 12.21 -23.25
CA ALA A 267 -2.47 11.45 -22.31
C ALA A 267 -2.32 11.98 -20.89
N THR A 268 -3.29 11.72 -20.02
CA THR A 268 -3.23 12.04 -18.60
C THR A 268 -3.48 10.78 -17.80
N ILE A 269 -2.62 10.53 -16.81
CA ILE A 269 -2.81 9.45 -15.84
C ILE A 269 -2.87 10.03 -14.44
N TYR A 270 -3.68 9.43 -13.57
CA TYR A 270 -3.61 9.63 -12.13
C TYR A 270 -3.00 8.40 -11.47
N TYR A 271 -2.36 8.58 -10.32
CA TYR A 271 -1.75 7.48 -9.59
C TYR A 271 -1.74 7.75 -8.09
N ARG A 272 -1.76 6.67 -7.31
CA ARG A 272 -1.61 6.68 -5.85
C ARG A 272 -1.13 5.32 -5.33
N SER A 273 -0.70 5.27 -4.08
CA SER A 273 -0.36 4.04 -3.35
C SER A 273 -1.60 3.46 -2.62
N ALA A 274 -1.70 2.13 -2.50
CA ALA A 274 -2.86 1.41 -1.97
C ALA A 274 -2.55 0.29 -0.93
N LEU A 275 -3.21 0.43 0.23
CA LEU A 275 -3.73 -0.49 1.27
C LEU A 275 -2.87 -1.53 2.03
N ILE A 276 -2.03 -2.36 1.40
CA ILE A 276 -1.39 -3.50 2.13
C ILE A 276 -0.54 -3.01 3.32
N LYS A 277 0.29 -1.99 3.12
CA LYS A 277 1.14 -1.37 4.17
C LYS A 277 0.35 -0.83 5.35
N THR A 278 -0.70 -0.05 5.10
CA THR A 278 -1.44 0.60 6.21
C THR A 278 -2.13 -0.44 7.09
N PHE A 279 -2.49 -1.58 6.51
CA PHE A 279 -3.02 -2.70 7.27
C PHE A 279 -1.94 -3.48 8.05
N GLU A 280 -0.75 -3.67 7.48
CA GLU A 280 0.42 -4.20 8.21
C GLU A 280 0.79 -3.30 9.41
N GLU A 281 0.72 -1.98 9.27
CA GLU A 281 0.94 -1.02 10.37
C GLU A 281 -0.08 -1.19 11.51
N ALA A 282 -1.34 -1.45 11.17
CA ALA A 282 -2.39 -1.71 12.15
C ALA A 282 -2.20 -3.07 12.85
N ILE A 283 -1.76 -4.10 12.11
CA ILE A 283 -1.35 -5.41 12.66
C ILE A 283 -0.22 -5.22 13.67
N GLU A 284 0.82 -4.48 13.32
CA GLU A 284 2.00 -4.28 14.17
C GLU A 284 1.66 -3.53 15.46
N ALA A 285 0.77 -2.54 15.38
CA ALA A 285 0.36 -1.76 16.55
C ALA A 285 -0.28 -2.63 17.65
N TRP A 286 -1.03 -3.66 17.27
CA TRP A 286 -1.52 -4.66 18.22
C TRP A 286 -0.44 -5.68 18.61
N ARG A 287 0.37 -6.14 17.65
CA ARG A 287 1.40 -7.16 17.86
C ARG A 287 2.54 -6.73 18.79
N ARG A 288 2.88 -5.44 18.82
CA ARG A 288 4.07 -4.92 19.55
C ARG A 288 3.92 -5.00 21.06
N ASP A 289 2.81 -4.47 21.56
CA ASP A 289 2.56 -4.30 22.99
C ASP A 289 1.60 -5.37 23.53
N THR A 290 1.38 -6.43 22.74
CA THR A 290 0.67 -7.63 23.16
C THR A 290 1.41 -8.89 22.75
N CYS A 291 1.00 -10.04 23.27
CA CYS A 291 1.52 -11.34 22.85
C CYS A 291 0.81 -11.91 21.60
N ILE A 292 -0.11 -11.16 20.99
CA ILE A 292 -0.87 -11.58 19.81
C ILE A 292 0.05 -11.53 18.58
N ASN A 293 -0.05 -12.54 17.72
CA ASN A 293 0.72 -12.60 16.48
C ASN A 293 -0.17 -12.83 15.25
N PHE A 294 0.27 -12.35 14.09
CA PHE A 294 -0.45 -12.43 12.82
C PHE A 294 0.42 -13.13 11.80
N THR A 295 -0.11 -14.16 11.14
CA THR A 295 0.59 -14.88 10.08
C THR A 295 -0.14 -14.62 8.77
N LYS A 296 0.60 -14.18 7.75
CA LYS A 296 0.06 -14.05 6.40
C LYS A 296 -0.08 -15.45 5.80
N ILE A 297 -1.26 -15.74 5.28
CA ILE A 297 -1.61 -17.01 4.65
C ILE A 297 -1.63 -16.76 3.14
N ASP A 298 -0.89 -17.56 2.38
CA ASP A 298 -0.90 -17.49 0.92
C ASP A 298 -2.15 -18.21 0.37
N GLN A 299 -2.56 -17.90 -0.87
CA GLN A 299 -3.85 -18.37 -1.41
C GLN A 299 -3.96 -19.90 -1.50
N ASP A 300 -2.83 -20.60 -1.52
CA ASP A 300 -2.73 -22.06 -1.66
C ASP A 300 -2.66 -22.79 -0.31
N ASP A 301 -2.62 -22.07 0.82
CA ASP A 301 -2.55 -22.68 2.16
C ASP A 301 -3.95 -23.05 2.69
N GLU A 302 -4.16 -24.33 3.01
CA GLU A 302 -5.42 -24.81 3.62
C GLU A 302 -5.47 -24.53 5.13
N VAL A 303 -5.84 -23.30 5.52
CA VAL A 303 -6.08 -22.93 6.92
C VAL A 303 -7.58 -22.78 7.19
N HIS A 304 -8.12 -23.57 8.12
CA HIS A 304 -9.56 -23.62 8.45
C HIS A 304 -10.07 -22.32 9.08
N ASP A 305 -9.38 -21.78 10.09
CA ASP A 305 -9.78 -20.56 10.79
C ASP A 305 -8.86 -19.39 10.41
N ARG A 306 -9.39 -18.34 9.79
CA ARG A 306 -8.57 -17.21 9.31
C ARG A 306 -9.34 -15.91 9.20
N ILE A 307 -8.63 -14.79 9.31
CA ILE A 307 -9.16 -13.46 8.98
C ILE A 307 -8.85 -13.14 7.52
N ARG A 308 -9.90 -12.96 6.73
CA ARG A 308 -9.79 -12.48 5.36
C ARG A 308 -10.01 -10.97 5.31
N VAL A 309 -8.91 -10.26 5.09
CA VAL A 309 -8.88 -8.80 5.01
C VAL A 309 -9.34 -8.37 3.64
N THR A 310 -10.43 -7.61 3.61
CA THR A 310 -11.09 -7.29 2.36
C THR A 310 -11.47 -5.81 2.31
N ALA A 311 -11.22 -5.18 1.16
CA ALA A 311 -11.74 -3.86 0.85
C ALA A 311 -13.01 -3.93 -0.02
N GLU A 312 -13.63 -5.12 -0.13
CA GLU A 312 -14.76 -5.41 -1.02
C GLU A 312 -16.09 -4.84 -0.51
N TYR A 313 -16.31 -4.82 0.81
CA TYR A 313 -17.55 -4.33 1.41
C TYR A 313 -17.44 -2.87 1.87
N GLN A 314 -18.58 -2.16 1.88
CA GLN A 314 -18.62 -0.77 2.37
C GLN A 314 -18.63 -0.70 3.89
N GLY A 315 -18.16 0.45 4.40
CA GLY A 315 -18.00 0.65 5.84
C GLY A 315 -16.76 -0.07 6.37
N CYS A 316 -16.56 0.08 7.67
CA CYS A 316 -15.50 -0.58 8.42
C CYS A 316 -16.24 -1.51 9.38
N SER A 317 -15.92 -2.81 9.35
CA SER A 317 -16.60 -3.79 10.20
C SER A 317 -15.79 -5.07 10.36
N SER A 318 -15.85 -5.66 11.54
CA SER A 318 -15.35 -7.00 11.83
C SER A 318 -16.24 -7.68 12.87
N PRO A 319 -16.49 -9.00 12.77
CA PRO A 319 -17.04 -9.78 13.86
C PRO A 319 -16.18 -9.63 15.13
N VAL A 320 -16.84 -9.69 16.29
CA VAL A 320 -16.16 -9.59 17.58
C VAL A 320 -15.62 -10.96 17.98
N GLY A 321 -14.30 -11.10 17.96
CA GLY A 321 -13.61 -12.34 18.32
C GLY A 321 -13.69 -13.43 17.25
N LYS A 322 -13.11 -14.60 17.57
CA LYS A 322 -13.06 -15.77 16.69
C LYS A 322 -14.44 -16.40 16.53
N GLN A 323 -14.97 -16.38 15.31
CA GLN A 323 -16.26 -17.00 14.98
C GLN A 323 -16.13 -18.49 14.57
N GLY A 324 -14.93 -18.92 14.20
CA GLY A 324 -14.67 -20.20 13.53
C GLY A 324 -14.84 -20.09 12.01
N GLY A 325 -14.06 -20.85 11.25
CA GLY A 325 -13.98 -20.74 9.80
C GLY A 325 -13.29 -19.46 9.31
N GLU A 326 -13.46 -19.14 8.02
CA GLU A 326 -13.04 -17.86 7.44
C GLU A 326 -13.96 -16.73 7.91
N GLN A 327 -13.41 -15.70 8.56
CA GLN A 327 -14.14 -14.50 8.95
C GLN A 327 -13.59 -13.25 8.26
N PHE A 328 -14.46 -12.31 7.90
CA PHE A 328 -14.08 -11.12 7.16
C PHE A 328 -13.73 -9.95 8.07
N LEU A 329 -12.64 -9.24 7.72
CA LEU A 329 -12.32 -7.92 8.25
C LEU A 329 -12.46 -6.91 7.11
N ILE A 330 -13.50 -6.07 7.22
CA ILE A 330 -13.95 -5.18 6.16
C ILE A 330 -13.28 -3.81 6.31
N LEU A 331 -12.49 -3.42 5.31
CA LEU A 331 -11.80 -2.14 5.18
C LEU A 331 -12.22 -1.42 3.90
N GLY A 332 -13.50 -1.09 3.85
CA GLY A 332 -14.14 -0.39 2.74
C GLY A 332 -13.61 1.02 2.47
N ARG A 333 -14.28 1.73 1.57
CA ARG A 333 -13.94 3.11 1.22
C ARG A 333 -14.01 4.02 2.46
N GLY A 334 -12.94 4.76 2.74
CA GLY A 334 -12.82 5.61 3.93
C GLY A 334 -12.29 4.89 5.18
N CYS A 335 -12.16 3.56 5.13
CA CYS A 335 -11.59 2.73 6.20
C CYS A 335 -10.10 2.49 6.05
N ARG A 336 -9.51 3.03 4.98
CA ARG A 336 -8.09 2.87 4.64
C ARG A 336 -7.19 3.84 5.43
N THR A 337 -7.51 4.02 6.71
CA THR A 337 -6.77 4.81 7.68
C THR A 337 -6.33 3.89 8.81
N PHE A 338 -5.19 4.17 9.42
CA PHE A 338 -4.69 3.42 10.57
C PHE A 338 -5.77 3.24 11.65
N ARG A 339 -6.46 4.34 12.00
CA ARG A 339 -7.56 4.35 12.98
C ARG A 339 -8.58 3.26 12.72
N ASN A 340 -9.14 3.23 11.51
CA ASN A 340 -10.23 2.30 11.18
C ASN A 340 -9.70 0.87 11.09
N MET A 341 -8.48 0.66 10.58
CA MET A 341 -7.86 -0.67 10.51
C MET A 341 -7.56 -1.27 11.87
N ALA A 342 -6.98 -0.49 12.77
CA ALA A 342 -6.67 -0.91 14.13
C ALA A 342 -7.96 -1.15 14.93
N HIS A 343 -9.00 -0.34 14.70
CA HIS A 343 -10.33 -0.52 15.28
C HIS A 343 -10.96 -1.87 14.86
N GLU A 344 -10.99 -2.16 13.54
CA GLU A 344 -11.54 -3.43 13.07
C GLU A 344 -10.71 -4.65 13.49
N LEU A 345 -9.38 -4.50 13.60
CA LEU A 345 -8.53 -5.53 14.20
C LEU A 345 -8.89 -5.75 15.67
N GLY A 346 -9.13 -4.68 16.44
CA GLY A 346 -9.57 -4.78 17.84
C GLY A 346 -10.86 -5.60 17.99
N HIS A 347 -11.83 -5.39 17.09
CA HIS A 347 -13.03 -6.23 17.02
C HIS A 347 -12.68 -7.69 16.72
N ALA A 348 -11.90 -7.97 15.66
CA ALA A 348 -11.50 -9.33 15.31
C ALA A 348 -10.81 -10.07 16.47
N LEU A 349 -10.07 -9.34 17.31
CA LEU A 349 -9.37 -9.87 18.47
C LEU A 349 -10.27 -10.06 19.71
N GLY A 350 -11.47 -9.48 19.75
CA GLY A 350 -12.48 -9.75 20.78
C GLY A 350 -13.07 -8.52 21.46
N PHE A 351 -12.75 -7.30 21.05
CA PHE A 351 -13.30 -6.10 21.69
C PHE A 351 -14.67 -5.72 21.15
N PHE A 352 -15.59 -5.42 22.05
CA PHE A 352 -16.76 -4.59 21.74
C PHE A 352 -16.37 -3.11 21.79
N HIS A 353 -17.27 -2.24 21.32
CA HIS A 353 -17.04 -0.83 21.48
C HIS A 353 -17.05 -0.41 22.96
N ALA A 354 -16.18 0.53 23.33
CA ALA A 354 -16.08 1.02 24.70
C ALA A 354 -17.41 1.62 25.19
N MET A 355 -18.16 2.33 24.34
CA MET A 355 -19.47 2.86 24.71
C MET A 355 -20.56 1.79 24.92
N GLN A 356 -20.29 0.52 24.63
CA GLN A 356 -21.22 -0.58 24.89
C GLN A 356 -20.95 -1.28 26.22
N ARG A 357 -19.93 -0.87 27.00
CA ARG A 357 -19.66 -1.46 28.31
C ARG A 357 -20.88 -1.44 29.23
N HIS A 358 -20.99 -2.44 30.10
CA HIS A 358 -22.10 -2.58 31.03
C HIS A 358 -22.19 -1.38 32.01
N ASP A 359 -21.04 -0.81 32.39
CA ASP A 359 -20.83 0.32 33.29
C ASP A 359 -20.82 1.70 32.60
N ARG A 360 -21.01 1.76 31.27
CA ARG A 360 -20.82 3.01 30.49
C ARG A 360 -21.68 4.20 30.94
N ASP A 361 -22.83 3.97 31.56
CA ASP A 361 -23.77 5.05 31.95
C ASP A 361 -23.25 5.90 33.14
N ASP A 362 -22.22 5.42 33.85
CA ASP A 362 -21.51 6.17 34.89
C ASP A 362 -20.55 7.22 34.30
N TYR A 363 -20.12 7.03 33.05
CA TYR A 363 -19.11 7.85 32.38
C TYR A 363 -19.65 8.66 31.20
N ILE A 364 -20.67 8.15 30.50
CA ILE A 364 -21.28 8.80 29.33
C ILE A 364 -22.82 8.74 29.39
N THR A 365 -23.47 9.62 28.64
CA THR A 365 -24.92 9.64 28.40
C THR A 365 -25.21 9.45 26.91
N VAL A 366 -25.93 8.37 26.57
CA VAL A 366 -26.38 8.12 25.19
C VAL A 366 -27.71 8.81 24.90
N LYS A 367 -27.73 9.72 23.93
CA LYS A 367 -28.92 10.50 23.54
C LYS A 367 -29.77 9.77 22.51
N LYS A 368 -30.50 8.74 22.95
CA LYS A 368 -31.37 7.90 22.09
C LYS A 368 -32.32 8.71 21.19
N LYS A 369 -32.87 9.82 21.70
CA LYS A 369 -33.80 10.71 20.97
C LYS A 369 -33.17 11.36 19.72
N ASN A 370 -31.84 11.42 19.65
CA ASN A 370 -31.14 11.98 18.50
C ASN A 370 -30.88 10.95 17.40
N MET A 371 -31.21 9.67 17.62
CA MET A 371 -30.97 8.56 16.69
C MET A 371 -32.25 8.18 15.96
N ALA A 372 -32.14 7.69 14.73
CA ALA A 372 -33.26 7.09 14.02
C ALA A 372 -33.67 5.75 14.67
N THR A 373 -34.94 5.38 14.52
CA THR A 373 -35.54 4.17 15.11
C THR A 373 -34.75 2.91 14.73
N GLY A 374 -34.42 2.07 15.70
CA GLY A 374 -33.71 0.79 15.50
C GLY A 374 -32.21 0.81 15.79
N TYR A 375 -31.50 1.91 15.47
CA TYR A 375 -30.03 1.98 15.62
C TYR A 375 -29.52 1.90 17.05
N TYR A 376 -30.33 2.33 18.03
CA TYR A 376 -29.92 2.25 19.42
C TYR A 376 -29.60 0.81 19.84
N ASN A 377 -30.44 -0.15 19.46
CA ASN A 377 -30.28 -1.54 19.89
C ASN A 377 -29.11 -2.24 19.19
N THR A 378 -28.75 -1.81 17.98
CA THR A 378 -27.68 -2.44 17.19
C THR A 378 -26.32 -1.81 17.42
N GLU A 379 -26.24 -0.48 17.59
CA GLU A 379 -24.97 0.27 17.65
C GLU A 379 -24.60 0.77 19.05
N PHE A 380 -25.60 0.97 19.93
CA PHE A 380 -25.42 1.60 21.24
C PHE A 380 -25.97 0.77 22.40
N GLY A 381 -26.43 -0.46 22.12
CA GLY A 381 -26.90 -1.40 23.14
C GLY A 381 -25.78 -1.73 24.10
N LYS A 382 -26.09 -1.79 25.40
CA LYS A 382 -25.11 -2.23 26.41
C LYS A 382 -24.90 -3.73 26.31
N GLN A 383 -23.66 -4.15 26.44
CA GLN A 383 -23.28 -5.51 26.75
C GLN A 383 -23.59 -5.81 28.22
N SER A 384 -23.72 -7.08 28.56
CA SER A 384 -23.88 -7.53 29.95
C SER A 384 -22.51 -7.83 30.57
N ASN A 385 -22.45 -8.02 31.88
CA ASN A 385 -21.19 -8.39 32.56
C ASN A 385 -20.67 -9.74 32.07
N GLU A 386 -21.56 -10.64 31.61
CA GLU A 386 -21.19 -11.94 31.07
C GLU A 386 -20.59 -11.86 29.65
N THR A 387 -20.98 -10.85 28.85
CA THR A 387 -20.49 -10.69 27.47
C THR A 387 -19.39 -9.64 27.34
N ASN A 388 -19.14 -8.85 28.39
CA ASN A 388 -18.15 -7.78 28.41
C ASN A 388 -17.51 -7.65 29.80
N GLU A 389 -16.33 -8.24 29.94
CA GLU A 389 -15.44 -8.10 31.09
C GLU A 389 -14.44 -6.96 30.85
N ASN A 390 -14.24 -6.11 31.86
CA ASN A 390 -13.37 -4.93 31.77
C ASN A 390 -12.05 -5.12 32.52
N TYR A 391 -11.83 -6.28 33.15
CA TYR A 391 -10.60 -6.66 33.86
C TYR A 391 -10.17 -5.70 34.97
N GLY A 392 -11.14 -5.00 35.56
CA GLY A 392 -10.90 -3.98 36.60
C GLY A 392 -10.37 -2.64 36.07
N ILE A 393 -10.33 -2.44 34.74
CA ILE A 393 -9.85 -1.21 34.10
C ILE A 393 -11.01 -0.22 33.93
N GLU A 394 -10.81 1.04 34.35
CA GLU A 394 -11.80 2.12 34.25
C GLU A 394 -12.16 2.50 32.79
N TYR A 395 -13.17 3.35 32.61
CA TYR A 395 -13.64 3.76 31.29
C TYR A 395 -12.71 4.80 30.65
N ASP A 396 -12.03 4.41 29.56
CA ASP A 396 -11.19 5.33 28.80
C ASP A 396 -11.98 6.04 27.67
N TYR A 397 -12.16 7.36 27.82
CA TYR A 397 -12.76 8.20 26.79
C TYR A 397 -11.95 8.23 25.48
N GLY A 398 -10.64 7.97 25.54
CA GLY A 398 -9.70 8.00 24.43
C GLY A 398 -9.44 6.65 23.76
N SER A 399 -10.14 5.59 24.18
CA SER A 399 -10.04 4.27 23.56
C SER A 399 -10.32 4.34 22.04
N ILE A 400 -9.53 3.61 21.25
CA ILE A 400 -9.76 3.49 19.81
C ILE A 400 -11.11 2.84 19.51
N MET A 401 -11.64 2.06 20.44
CA MET A 401 -12.93 1.36 20.36
C MET A 401 -14.11 2.26 20.75
N ASN A 402 -13.89 3.55 21.02
CA ASN A 402 -14.96 4.46 21.39
C ASN A 402 -15.49 5.27 20.21
N TYR A 403 -16.80 5.46 20.13
CA TYR A 403 -17.41 6.30 19.10
C TYR A 403 -17.17 7.79 19.38
N PRO A 404 -17.08 8.61 18.32
CA PRO A 404 -17.09 10.07 18.48
C PRO A 404 -18.42 10.54 19.08
N TRP A 405 -18.38 11.67 19.79
CA TRP A 405 -19.56 12.27 20.45
C TRP A 405 -20.71 12.64 19.48
N LYS A 406 -20.39 12.79 18.18
CA LYS A 406 -21.34 12.89 17.06
C LYS A 406 -21.19 11.66 16.16
N SER A 407 -22.22 10.81 16.13
CA SER A 407 -22.25 9.65 15.23
C SER A 407 -23.03 9.92 13.95
N VAL A 408 -22.67 9.21 12.88
CA VAL A 408 -23.44 9.20 11.62
C VAL A 408 -24.89 8.77 11.81
N PHE A 409 -25.15 7.88 12.78
CA PHE A 409 -26.48 7.35 13.13
C PHE A 409 -27.43 8.38 13.78
N SER A 410 -26.92 9.57 14.10
CA SER A 410 -27.68 10.67 14.71
C SER A 410 -27.86 11.88 13.79
N GLY A 411 -27.51 11.76 12.51
CA GLY A 411 -27.53 12.87 11.57
C GLY A 411 -26.62 14.03 12.03
N ASN A 412 -25.45 13.69 12.60
CA ASN A 412 -24.47 14.62 13.18
C ASN A 412 -24.94 15.45 14.39
N LYS A 413 -26.08 15.08 15.00
CA LYS A 413 -26.46 15.57 16.34
C LYS A 413 -25.58 14.88 17.40
N PRO A 414 -25.51 15.39 18.64
CA PRO A 414 -24.76 14.71 19.69
C PRO A 414 -25.41 13.37 20.03
N SER A 415 -24.69 12.26 19.86
CA SER A 415 -25.16 10.90 20.16
C SER A 415 -24.67 10.41 21.53
N ILE A 416 -23.45 10.78 21.89
CA ILE A 416 -22.79 10.45 23.16
C ILE A 416 -22.34 11.76 23.79
N LEU A 417 -22.64 11.96 25.08
CA LEU A 417 -22.11 13.07 25.87
C LEU A 417 -21.34 12.50 27.06
N PRO A 418 -20.06 12.86 27.28
CA PRO A 418 -19.38 12.47 28.50
C PRO A 418 -20.00 13.17 29.72
N ARG A 419 -19.87 12.56 30.91
CA ARG A 419 -20.31 13.20 32.16
C ARG A 419 -19.49 14.43 32.49
N ASP A 420 -18.20 14.39 32.16
CA ASP A 420 -17.31 15.54 32.17
C ASP A 420 -17.09 16.02 30.73
N ASP A 421 -17.64 17.19 30.42
CA ASP A 421 -17.62 17.80 29.09
C ASP A 421 -16.19 18.05 28.56
N ARG A 422 -15.17 18.06 29.42
CA ARG A 422 -13.76 18.20 29.00
C ARG A 422 -13.31 17.04 28.10
N TYR A 423 -13.88 15.84 28.26
CA TYR A 423 -13.55 14.66 27.46
C TYR A 423 -14.28 14.58 26.12
N LYS A 424 -15.10 15.58 25.79
CA LYS A 424 -15.96 15.56 24.58
C LYS A 424 -15.18 15.36 23.28
N PHE A 425 -13.99 15.94 23.17
CA PHE A 425 -13.12 15.82 21.99
C PHE A 425 -12.11 14.67 22.09
N THR A 426 -12.04 14.02 23.25
CA THR A 426 -11.27 12.78 23.46
C THR A 426 -11.99 11.58 22.85
N LEU A 427 -13.33 11.58 22.89
CA LEU A 427 -14.19 10.55 22.28
C LEU A 427 -13.94 10.42 20.77
N GLY A 428 -13.79 9.18 20.30
CA GLY A 428 -13.55 8.88 18.88
C GLY A 428 -12.10 8.99 18.45
N SER A 429 -11.16 8.93 19.41
CA SER A 429 -9.72 8.88 19.21
C SER A 429 -9.30 7.91 18.08
N GLY A 430 -8.19 8.26 17.42
CA GLY A 430 -7.59 7.42 16.38
C GLY A 430 -6.43 6.55 16.85
N MET A 431 -6.17 6.52 18.17
CA MET A 431 -5.01 5.89 18.79
C MET A 431 -5.45 4.72 19.66
N ILE A 432 -4.74 3.59 19.58
CA ILE A 432 -4.88 2.50 20.55
C ILE A 432 -4.38 3.04 21.90
N SER A 433 -5.24 3.04 22.91
CA SER A 433 -4.88 3.58 24.22
C SER A 433 -4.15 2.55 25.08
N PHE A 434 -3.52 2.99 26.18
CA PHE A 434 -2.88 2.06 27.13
C PHE A 434 -3.90 1.09 27.72
N SER A 435 -5.13 1.55 28.00
CA SER A 435 -6.18 0.66 28.49
C SER A 435 -6.59 -0.37 27.44
N ASP A 436 -6.63 -0.02 26.15
CA ASP A 436 -6.90 -0.98 25.08
C ASP A 436 -5.85 -2.11 25.06
N LEU A 437 -4.57 -1.76 25.18
CA LEU A 437 -3.46 -2.72 25.25
C LEU A 437 -3.48 -3.55 26.54
N SER A 438 -3.70 -2.91 27.69
CA SER A 438 -3.78 -3.60 28.98
C SER A 438 -4.93 -4.60 29.02
N MET A 439 -6.12 -4.21 28.54
CA MET A 439 -7.26 -5.13 28.41
C MET A 439 -6.95 -6.28 27.45
N MET A 440 -6.26 -6.01 26.34
CA MET A 440 -5.93 -7.04 25.35
C MET A 440 -4.91 -8.05 25.92
N ASN A 441 -3.96 -7.56 26.72
CA ASN A 441 -2.98 -8.39 27.40
C ASN A 441 -3.56 -9.24 28.53
N GLU A 442 -4.57 -8.73 29.25
CA GLU A 442 -5.31 -9.56 30.21
C GLU A 442 -6.17 -10.60 29.46
N LEU A 443 -6.87 -10.20 28.39
CA LEU A 443 -7.68 -11.10 27.56
C LEU A 443 -6.86 -12.28 26.99
N TYR A 444 -5.62 -12.04 26.55
CA TYR A 444 -4.73 -13.05 25.96
C TYR A 444 -3.60 -13.54 26.90
N SER A 445 -3.57 -13.09 28.16
CA SER A 445 -2.63 -13.52 29.21
C SER A 445 -1.12 -13.27 28.93
N CYS A 446 -0.76 -12.04 28.54
CA CYS A 446 0.55 -11.70 27.94
C CYS A 446 1.70 -11.19 28.86
N LYS A 447 1.82 -11.57 30.13
CA LYS A 447 2.70 -10.86 31.13
C LYS A 447 4.23 -11.12 31.01
N GLY A 448 5.07 -10.06 30.84
CA GLY A 448 6.57 -10.01 30.87
C GLY A 448 7.18 -8.59 31.15
N GLU A 449 8.50 -8.43 31.44
CA GLU A 449 9.17 -7.19 32.01
C GLU A 449 9.73 -6.13 31.00
N PRO A 450 9.84 -4.80 31.32
CA PRO A 450 10.29 -3.71 30.41
C PRO A 450 11.71 -3.08 30.67
N ASP A 451 12.41 -2.59 29.63
CA ASP A 451 13.73 -1.87 29.69
C ASP A 451 13.85 -0.71 28.66
N ASP A 452 14.11 0.55 29.08
CA ASP A 452 14.19 1.75 28.20
C ASP A 452 15.43 2.69 28.37
N GLY A 453 16.39 2.41 29.26
CA GLY A 453 17.75 2.97 29.18
C GLY A 453 18.00 4.48 29.42
N CYS A 454 17.03 5.30 29.83
CA CYS A 454 17.29 6.62 30.45
C CYS A 454 16.19 7.05 31.44
N GLY A 455 16.58 7.76 32.51
CA GLY A 455 15.72 8.05 33.65
C GLY A 455 16.37 7.67 34.98
N LYS A 456 15.84 8.16 36.11
CA LYS A 456 16.29 7.75 37.44
C LYS A 456 15.22 8.01 38.51
N LEU A 457 15.37 7.29 39.62
CA LEU A 457 14.64 7.56 40.85
C LEU A 457 15.32 8.70 41.63
N LEU A 458 14.55 9.73 41.98
CA LEU A 458 14.92 10.86 42.82
C LEU A 458 14.13 10.79 44.12
N LYS A 459 14.71 11.27 45.22
CA LYS A 459 14.03 11.36 46.52
C LYS A 459 13.85 12.81 46.91
N ALA A 460 12.62 13.22 47.19
CA ALA A 460 12.29 14.60 47.52
C ALA A 460 12.67 14.97 48.97
N GLU A 461 13.10 16.21 49.19
CA GLU A 461 13.45 16.75 50.52
C GLU A 461 12.70 18.06 50.86
N ARG A 462 12.81 18.51 52.12
CA ARG A 462 12.08 19.67 52.68
C ARG A 462 12.62 21.05 52.25
N TRP A 463 13.40 21.10 51.19
CA TRP A 463 13.77 22.32 50.49
C TRP A 463 13.84 22.01 48.98
N TRP A 464 13.65 23.03 48.13
CA TRP A 464 13.62 22.83 46.68
C TRP A 464 14.93 22.23 46.17
N GLN A 465 14.86 20.99 45.68
CA GLN A 465 15.98 20.30 45.04
C GLN A 465 15.84 20.44 43.54
N ARG A 466 16.93 20.87 42.88
CA ARG A 466 16.96 21.13 41.44
C ARG A 466 17.75 20.03 40.73
N GLU A 467 17.09 19.36 39.78
CA GLU A 467 17.71 18.37 38.91
C GLU A 467 17.56 18.80 37.45
N ASP A 468 18.67 18.77 36.73
CA ASP A 468 18.71 19.09 35.31
C ASP A 468 18.29 17.88 34.49
N VAL A 469 17.29 18.04 33.63
CA VAL A 469 16.87 17.01 32.69
C VAL A 469 17.82 17.07 31.48
N VAL A 470 18.72 16.08 31.42
CA VAL A 470 19.75 16.00 30.38
C VAL A 470 19.46 14.79 29.48
N PHE A 471 19.30 15.05 28.19
CA PHE A 471 19.24 14.01 27.18
C PHE A 471 20.65 13.60 26.79
N LYS A 472 21.05 12.38 27.16
CA LYS A 472 22.33 11.82 26.74
C LYS A 472 22.16 11.24 25.34
N ASN A 473 22.43 12.09 24.35
CA ASN A 473 22.24 11.74 22.96
C ASN A 473 23.36 10.81 22.48
N TYR A 474 23.28 9.53 22.85
CA TYR A 474 24.12 8.48 22.28
C TYR A 474 23.34 7.81 21.16
N ARG A 475 23.62 8.21 19.91
CA ARG A 475 23.25 7.58 18.62
C ARG A 475 22.40 6.29 18.70
N ARG A 476 21.16 6.39 19.16
CA ARG A 476 20.12 5.39 18.96
C ARG A 476 19.07 6.04 18.08
N GLU A 477 18.79 5.42 16.94
CA GLU A 477 17.69 5.86 16.08
C GLU A 477 16.38 5.38 16.70
N TYR A 478 15.58 6.32 17.19
CA TYR A 478 14.23 6.07 17.68
C TYR A 478 13.25 6.27 16.51
N ILE A 479 12.34 5.31 16.28
CA ILE A 479 11.51 5.26 15.05
C ILE A 479 10.49 6.41 14.99
N ASP A 480 10.00 6.91 16.14
CA ASP A 480 9.16 8.12 16.21
C ASP A 480 9.99 9.42 16.29
N GLY A 481 11.32 9.30 16.33
CA GLY A 481 12.26 10.42 16.43
C GLY A 481 12.55 10.90 17.85
N TYR A 482 11.96 10.31 18.90
CA TYR A 482 12.09 10.83 20.28
C TYR A 482 12.74 9.83 21.25
N GLN A 483 13.75 10.30 21.99
CA GLN A 483 14.24 9.63 23.18
C GLN A 483 13.30 9.94 24.36
N LYS A 484 12.66 8.92 24.94
CA LYS A 484 11.78 9.06 26.12
C LYS A 484 12.55 8.64 27.36
N CYS A 485 12.61 9.52 28.36
CA CYS A 485 13.28 9.24 29.63
C CYS A 485 12.31 9.43 30.80
N THR A 486 12.23 8.44 31.68
CA THR A 486 11.25 8.43 32.77
C THR A 486 11.92 8.69 34.12
N TYR A 487 11.55 9.78 34.79
CA TYR A 487 12.07 10.12 36.13
C TYR A 487 10.99 9.88 37.17
N TRP A 488 11.36 9.12 38.20
CA TRP A 488 10.48 8.79 39.31
C TRP A 488 10.89 9.65 40.51
N ILE A 489 9.96 10.37 41.15
CA ILE A 489 10.25 11.15 42.36
C ILE A 489 9.49 10.54 43.53
N GLU A 490 10.23 10.05 44.51
CA GLU A 490 9.70 9.34 45.66
C GLU A 490 9.72 10.24 46.90
N ALA A 491 8.66 10.12 47.72
CA ALA A 491 8.54 10.75 49.03
C ALA A 491 8.25 9.72 50.11
N PRO A 492 8.71 9.95 51.35
CA PRO A 492 8.29 9.15 52.49
C PRO A 492 6.77 9.17 52.68
N ASN A 493 6.22 8.05 53.17
CA ASN A 493 4.79 7.92 53.42
C ASN A 493 4.21 9.06 54.27
N GLY A 494 3.05 9.57 53.83
CA GLY A 494 2.34 10.67 54.48
C GLY A 494 2.79 12.07 54.05
N PHE A 495 3.74 12.19 53.13
CA PHE A 495 4.18 13.46 52.56
C PHE A 495 3.75 13.56 51.10
N LYS A 496 3.47 14.79 50.65
CA LYS A 496 3.16 15.10 49.26
C LYS A 496 4.39 15.73 48.60
N ILE A 497 4.53 15.49 47.30
CA ILE A 497 5.59 16.07 46.49
C ILE A 497 4.97 17.15 45.62
N GLU A 498 5.46 18.37 45.75
CA GLU A 498 5.21 19.42 44.78
C GLU A 498 6.35 19.41 43.76
N VAL A 499 6.01 19.31 42.47
CA VAL A 499 6.98 19.29 41.37
C VAL A 499 6.76 20.51 40.49
N LYS A 500 7.84 21.25 40.21
CA LYS A 500 7.85 22.40 39.32
C LYS A 500 8.89 22.22 38.24
N PHE A 501 8.47 22.29 36.98
CA PHE A 501 9.39 22.29 35.86
C PHE A 501 9.69 23.71 35.40
N HIS A 502 10.97 24.08 35.41
CA HIS A 502 11.44 25.38 34.93
C HIS A 502 12.22 25.21 33.62
N PRO A 503 11.60 25.52 32.47
CA PRO A 503 12.29 25.43 31.19
C PRO A 503 13.26 26.58 30.97
N LYS A 504 14.37 26.30 30.26
CA LYS A 504 15.52 27.22 30.16
C LYS A 504 15.39 28.31 29.08
N TYR A 505 14.57 28.11 28.05
CA TYR A 505 14.37 29.07 26.95
C TYR A 505 12.88 29.24 26.66
N PHE A 506 12.36 30.47 26.62
CA PHE A 506 10.95 30.73 26.29
C PHE A 506 10.81 31.41 24.94
N GLU A 507 10.22 30.72 23.95
CA GLU A 507 9.52 31.39 22.84
C GLU A 507 8.51 30.44 22.12
N ARG A 508 7.24 30.91 22.10
CA ARG A 508 6.00 30.42 21.46
C ARG A 508 5.48 29.00 21.79
N GLN A 509 4.28 28.99 22.40
CA GLN A 509 3.41 27.84 22.58
C GLN A 509 2.54 27.62 21.32
N GLU A 510 2.68 26.45 20.68
CA GLU A 510 1.71 25.89 19.73
C GLU A 510 1.17 24.56 20.28
N ASP A 511 -0.06 24.20 19.92
CA ASP A 511 -0.71 22.95 20.34
C ASP A 511 0.02 21.73 19.75
N GLY A 512 0.35 20.75 20.59
CA GLY A 512 0.81 19.42 20.15
C GLY A 512 2.28 19.04 20.38
N CYS A 513 3.10 19.87 21.03
CA CYS A 513 4.47 19.54 21.50
C CYS A 513 5.31 18.73 20.45
N ILE A 514 5.43 19.25 19.23
CA ILE A 514 5.92 18.54 18.03
C ILE A 514 7.46 18.38 17.99
N SER A 515 8.18 18.86 19.01
CA SER A 515 9.65 18.94 18.99
C SER A 515 10.28 18.36 20.27
N ALA A 516 9.73 18.70 21.44
CA ALA A 516 10.04 18.08 22.73
C ALA A 516 8.94 18.48 23.74
N GLY A 517 8.72 17.66 24.77
CA GLY A 517 7.72 17.90 25.80
C GLY A 517 7.99 17.09 27.06
N VAL A 518 7.36 17.48 28.16
CA VAL A 518 7.42 16.77 29.46
C VAL A 518 5.99 16.43 29.88
N GLU A 519 5.73 15.16 30.18
CA GLU A 519 4.48 14.68 30.75
C GLU A 519 4.69 14.42 32.25
N ILE A 520 3.86 15.01 33.10
CA ILE A 520 3.90 14.81 34.55
C ILE A 520 2.63 14.05 34.95
N LYS A 521 2.78 12.81 35.43
CA LYS A 521 1.65 11.97 35.86
C LYS A 521 1.48 12.05 37.37
N THR A 522 0.34 12.58 37.83
CA THR A 522 0.00 12.75 39.26
C THR A 522 -1.31 12.06 39.67
N ASN A 523 -1.88 11.20 38.83
CA ASN A 523 -3.14 10.46 39.09
C ASN A 523 -2.94 9.31 40.10
N GLU A 524 -4.02 8.89 40.78
CA GLU A 524 -4.01 7.72 41.68
C GLU A 524 -3.82 6.40 40.91
N ASP A 525 -4.48 6.23 39.76
CA ASP A 525 -4.17 5.17 38.78
C ASP A 525 -3.24 5.71 37.69
N GLN A 526 -2.03 5.17 37.65
CA GLN A 526 -0.96 5.61 36.75
C GLN A 526 -1.03 4.97 35.35
N THR A 527 -1.95 4.03 35.12
CA THR A 527 -2.23 3.42 33.81
C THR A 527 -3.03 4.34 32.89
N LEU A 528 -3.68 5.36 33.47
CA LEU A 528 -4.43 6.39 32.75
C LEU A 528 -3.49 7.45 32.14
N THR A 529 -3.97 8.16 31.12
CA THR A 529 -3.26 9.32 30.57
C THR A 529 -3.24 10.47 31.58
N GLY A 530 -2.06 11.10 31.78
CA GLY A 530 -1.87 12.15 32.80
C GLY A 530 -2.26 13.55 32.33
N TYR A 531 -2.22 14.53 33.24
CA TYR A 531 -2.43 15.94 32.91
C TYR A 531 -1.13 16.58 32.39
N SER A 532 -1.08 16.99 31.13
CA SER A 532 0.08 17.72 30.59
C SER A 532 0.06 19.17 31.09
N GLU A 533 0.81 19.51 32.14
CA GLU A 533 1.11 20.93 32.39
C GLU A 533 2.05 21.47 31.31
N LYS A 534 1.58 22.53 30.66
CA LYS A 534 2.10 23.11 29.42
C LYS A 534 3.58 23.49 29.51
N GLY A 535 4.41 22.78 28.76
CA GLY A 535 5.82 23.13 28.53
C GLY A 535 6.31 22.75 27.14
N CYS A 536 5.60 23.16 26.08
CA CYS A 536 6.04 22.95 24.69
C CYS A 536 7.00 24.08 24.25
N PHE A 537 8.08 23.73 23.53
CA PHE A 537 9.04 24.71 22.95
C PHE A 537 9.30 24.47 21.47
N ASN A 538 9.49 25.56 20.72
CA ASN A 538 9.80 25.53 19.30
C ASN A 538 10.87 26.61 18.95
N ASP A 539 12.15 26.35 19.24
CA ASP A 539 13.25 27.17 18.71
C ASP A 539 13.97 26.42 17.57
N ARG A 540 14.00 27.03 16.38
CA ARG A 540 14.72 26.52 15.20
C ARG A 540 16.24 26.52 15.37
N ARG A 541 16.80 27.06 16.45
CA ARG A 541 18.25 27.01 16.75
C ARG A 541 18.73 25.68 17.31
N ILE A 542 17.85 24.85 17.88
CA ILE A 542 18.24 23.49 18.36
C ILE A 542 18.68 22.60 17.20
N TYR A 543 18.24 22.92 15.97
CA TYR A 543 18.65 22.20 14.75
C TYR A 543 20.07 22.51 14.25
N GLN A 544 20.79 23.48 14.83
CA GLN A 544 22.13 23.85 14.35
C GLN A 544 23.27 23.77 15.38
N SER A 545 23.01 23.39 16.62
CA SER A 545 24.07 23.18 17.62
C SER A 545 24.68 21.78 17.46
N THR A 546 25.75 21.67 16.68
CA THR A 546 26.55 20.43 16.61
C THR A 546 27.51 20.43 17.80
N PHE A 547 27.38 19.44 18.69
CA PHE A 547 28.18 19.20 19.92
C PHE A 547 27.95 20.16 21.10
N CYS A 548 27.10 19.76 22.06
CA CYS A 548 27.25 19.95 23.52
C CYS A 548 26.19 19.14 24.30
N GLU A 549 26.51 18.68 25.53
CA GLU A 549 25.47 18.29 26.51
C GLU A 549 24.66 19.53 26.85
N GLU A 550 23.37 19.55 26.52
CA GLU A 550 22.51 20.71 26.76
C GLU A 550 21.45 20.42 27.83
N THR A 551 21.51 21.16 28.93
CA THR A 551 20.46 21.16 29.97
C THR A 551 19.17 21.75 29.39
N PHE A 552 18.12 20.92 29.32
CA PHE A 552 16.84 21.28 28.71
C PHE A 552 15.96 22.13 29.64
N GLY A 553 16.04 21.88 30.93
CA GLY A 553 15.31 22.58 31.98
C GLY A 553 15.58 21.92 33.32
N THR A 554 15.14 22.56 34.39
CA THR A 554 15.40 22.09 35.74
C THR A 554 14.08 21.71 36.39
N VAL A 555 13.96 20.45 36.81
CA VAL A 555 12.86 19.99 37.65
C VAL A 555 13.24 20.34 39.09
N ALA A 556 12.38 21.11 39.74
CA ALA A 556 12.49 21.39 41.16
C ALA A 556 11.42 20.59 41.91
N ALA A 557 11.79 19.89 42.97
CA ALA A 557 10.84 19.18 43.83
C ALA A 557 10.96 19.66 45.28
N TYR A 558 9.82 19.81 45.96
CA TYR A 558 9.74 20.19 47.36
C TYR A 558 8.78 19.27 48.11
N LEU A 559 9.22 18.83 49.29
CA LEU A 559 8.45 17.98 50.17
C LEU A 559 7.61 18.83 51.12
N GLU A 560 6.29 18.84 50.91
CA GLU A 560 5.36 19.55 51.78
C GLU A 560 4.79 18.60 52.84
N LYS A 561 4.63 19.08 54.07
CA LYS A 561 4.08 18.28 55.16
C LYS A 561 2.56 18.18 54.95
N GLY A 562 2.11 16.97 54.60
CA GLY A 562 0.71 16.65 54.29
C GLY A 562 -0.23 16.79 55.47
#